data_AF-A0A971QQT5-F1
#
_entry.id   AF-A0A971QQT5-F1
#
_cell.length_a   1.000
_cell.length_b   1.000
_cell.length_c   1.000
_cell.angle_alpha   90.00
_cell.angle_beta   90.00
_cell.angle_gamma   90.00
#
_symmetry.space_group_name_H-M   'P 1'
#
loop_
_entity.id
_entity.type
_entity.pdbx_description
1 polymer ?
#
loop_
_entity_poly.entity_id
_entity_poly.type
_entity_poly.pdbx_seq_one_letter_code
_entity_poly.pdbx_strand_id
1 'polypeptide(L)'
;MEVRIVNLSGNPLPAYGTPHSAGMDLRAFLSEEVILRPLERKLIPTGLYVEIPVGYEAQIRPRSGLALQKGITVLNSPGTIDADYRGEIGVILVNLSSEAYTVRNGDRICQMVIAPHAQVEWQPAEQLEQTARGGGGFGHTGKN
;
A
#
# COMPACT_ATOMS: atom_id res chain seq x y z
N MET A 1 3.78 12.25 16.40
CA MET A 1 4.02 10.80 16.34
C MET A 1 5.33 10.59 15.61
N GLU A 2 6.21 9.77 16.14
CA GLU A 2 7.49 9.41 15.51
C GLU A 2 7.49 7.91 15.19
N VAL A 3 8.13 7.54 14.08
CA VAL A 3 8.25 6.16 13.61
C VAL A 3 9.74 5.87 13.45
N ARG A 4 10.25 4.83 14.11
CA ARG A 4 11.66 4.43 13.92
C ARG A 4 11.78 3.73 12.57
N ILE A 5 12.83 4.07 11.81
CA ILE A 5 13.06 3.57 10.47
C ILE A 5 14.53 3.23 10.27
N VAL A 6 14.81 2.08 9.65
CA VAL A 6 16.12 1.70 9.11
C VAL A 6 16.02 1.74 7.59
N ASN A 7 16.99 2.37 6.93
CA ASN A 7 17.06 2.50 5.48
C ASN A 7 18.41 1.98 4.97
N LEU A 8 18.36 0.86 4.26
CA LEU A 8 19.53 0.21 3.66
C LEU A 8 19.67 0.50 2.16
N SER A 9 18.73 1.25 1.57
CA SER A 9 18.65 1.42 0.12
C SER A 9 19.60 2.48 -0.46
N GLY A 10 20.15 3.35 0.37
CA GLY A 10 20.89 4.54 -0.06
C GLY A 10 20.00 5.65 -0.65
N ASN A 11 18.70 5.43 -0.82
CA ASN A 11 17.75 6.47 -1.22
C ASN A 11 17.43 7.42 -0.05
N PRO A 12 16.94 8.65 -0.30
CA PRO A 12 16.38 9.50 0.75
C PRO A 12 15.24 8.80 1.50
N LEU A 13 15.07 9.16 2.78
CA LEU A 13 13.92 8.70 3.57
C LEU A 13 12.60 9.14 2.90
N PRO A 14 11.51 8.37 3.05
CA PRO A 14 10.19 8.79 2.62
C PRO A 14 9.80 10.13 3.25
N ALA A 15 9.24 11.02 2.44
CA ALA A 15 8.84 12.35 2.88
C ALA A 15 7.52 12.76 2.21
N TYR A 16 6.77 13.63 2.88
CA TYR A 16 5.55 14.20 2.33
C TYR A 16 5.90 15.18 1.21
N GLY A 17 5.33 14.96 0.02
CA GLY A 17 5.64 15.77 -1.17
C GLY A 17 5.17 17.23 -1.06
N THR A 18 4.13 17.46 -0.25
CA THR A 18 3.59 18.80 0.06
C THR A 18 3.15 18.84 1.54
N PRO A 19 2.92 20.04 2.12
CA PRO A 19 2.47 20.18 3.50
C PRO A 19 1.15 19.45 3.84
N HIS A 20 0.33 19.12 2.84
CA HIS A 20 -0.97 18.47 3.01
C HIS A 20 -1.04 17.09 2.32
N SER A 21 0.11 16.53 1.94
CA SER A 21 0.15 15.18 1.38
C SER A 21 -0.22 14.16 2.45
N ALA A 22 -1.11 13.22 2.13
CA ALA A 22 -1.49 12.15 3.05
C ALA A 22 -0.45 11.02 3.11
N GLY A 23 0.31 10.81 2.03
CA GLY A 23 1.27 9.72 1.90
C GLY A 23 2.66 10.18 1.50
N MET A 24 3.62 9.26 1.69
CA MET A 24 5.02 9.43 1.36
C MET A 24 5.40 8.45 0.24
N ASP A 25 6.00 8.95 -0.84
CA ASP A 25 6.44 8.09 -1.94
C ASP A 25 7.53 7.11 -1.45
N LEU A 26 7.39 5.81 -1.76
CA LEU A 26 8.43 4.81 -1.52
C LEU A 26 9.15 4.48 -2.83
N ARG A 27 10.45 4.19 -2.71
CA ARG A 27 11.33 3.93 -3.85
C ARG A 27 11.72 2.46 -3.92
N ALA A 28 11.87 1.96 -5.15
CA ALA A 28 12.44 0.64 -5.38
C ALA A 28 13.91 0.60 -4.96
N PHE A 29 14.33 -0.48 -4.32
CA PHE A 29 15.73 -0.77 -4.00
C PHE A 29 16.16 -2.05 -4.74
N LEU A 30 16.85 -1.89 -5.87
CA LEU A 30 17.14 -2.99 -6.78
C LEU A 30 18.61 -3.01 -7.21
N SER A 31 19.21 -4.21 -7.29
CA SER A 31 20.53 -4.40 -7.91
C SER A 31 20.47 -4.40 -9.43
N GLU A 32 19.35 -4.86 -10.01
CA GLU A 32 19.10 -4.91 -11.45
C GLU A 32 17.67 -4.46 -11.75
N GLU A 33 17.42 -3.91 -12.94
CA GLU A 33 16.07 -3.51 -13.32
C GLU A 33 15.11 -4.70 -13.42
N VAL A 34 13.86 -4.48 -13.02
CA VAL A 34 12.83 -5.52 -13.00
C VAL A 34 11.79 -5.19 -14.07
N ILE A 35 11.65 -6.09 -15.05
CA ILE A 35 10.60 -5.99 -16.06
C ILE A 35 9.35 -6.71 -15.56
N LEU A 36 8.21 -6.03 -15.62
CA LEU A 36 6.85 -6.54 -15.42
C LEU A 36 6.16 -6.62 -16.78
N ARG A 37 5.97 -7.82 -17.31
CA ARG A 37 5.13 -8.08 -18.48
C ARG A 37 3.65 -7.89 -18.15
N PRO A 38 2.77 -7.75 -19.16
CA PRO A 38 1.32 -7.76 -18.94
C PRO A 38 0.88 -8.91 -18.04
N LEU A 39 0.08 -8.59 -17.02
CA LEU A 39 -0.44 -9.48 -15.97
C LEU A 39 0.61 -10.14 -15.06
N GLU A 40 1.88 -9.77 -15.19
CA GLU A 40 2.94 -10.21 -14.29
C GLU A 40 2.90 -9.43 -12.96
N ARG A 41 3.29 -10.10 -11.88
CA ARG A 41 3.45 -9.52 -10.55
C ARG A 41 4.80 -9.88 -9.96
N LYS A 42 5.44 -8.93 -9.29
CA LYS A 42 6.71 -9.13 -8.58
C LYS A 42 6.73 -8.38 -7.27
N LEU A 43 7.44 -8.96 -6.31
CA LEU A 43 7.80 -8.28 -5.07
C LEU A 43 8.98 -7.35 -5.35
N ILE A 44 8.78 -6.06 -5.13
CA ILE A 44 9.81 -5.03 -5.29
C ILE A 44 10.29 -4.59 -3.90
N PRO A 45 11.54 -4.88 -3.52
CA PRO A 45 12.12 -4.43 -2.25
C PRO A 45 12.26 -2.89 -2.20
N THR A 46 12.28 -2.34 -0.99
CA THR A 46 12.42 -0.88 -0.76
C THR A 46 13.66 -0.54 0.06
N GLY A 47 14.28 -1.53 0.71
CA GLY A 47 15.35 -1.38 1.68
C GLY A 47 14.91 -0.69 2.98
N LEU A 48 13.61 -0.56 3.22
CA LEU A 48 13.05 0.11 4.39
C LEU A 48 12.50 -0.87 5.40
N TYR A 49 12.78 -0.62 6.67
CA TYR A 49 12.30 -1.38 7.82
C TYR A 49 11.76 -0.38 8.83
N VAL A 50 10.56 -0.61 9.36
CA VAL A 50 9.87 0.36 10.20
C VAL A 50 9.42 -0.27 11.50
N GLU A 51 9.28 0.57 12.51
CA GLU A 51 8.58 0.26 13.74
C GLU A 51 7.35 1.16 13.84
N ILE A 52 6.20 0.65 13.42
CA ILE A 52 4.93 1.37 13.50
C ILE A 52 4.41 1.31 14.95
N PRO A 53 3.96 2.45 15.53
CA PRO A 53 3.35 2.46 16.86
C PRO A 53 2.08 1.61 16.93
N VAL A 54 1.86 0.95 18.07
CA VAL A 54 0.61 0.22 18.35
C VAL A 54 -0.60 1.15 18.20
N GLY A 55 -1.68 0.64 17.60
CA GLY A 55 -2.87 1.42 17.24
C GLY A 55 -2.80 2.07 15.86
N TYR A 56 -1.69 1.89 15.14
CA TYR A 56 -1.50 2.35 13.76
C TYR A 56 -1.05 1.20 12.86
N GLU A 57 -1.35 1.33 11.58
CA GLU A 57 -0.77 0.53 10.49
C GLU A 57 -0.13 1.46 9.46
N ALA A 58 0.78 0.93 8.64
CA ALA A 58 1.17 1.59 7.40
C ALA A 58 0.44 0.95 6.22
N GLN A 59 -0.23 1.79 5.42
CA GLN A 59 -0.96 1.38 4.23
C GLN A 59 -0.16 1.71 2.98
N ILE A 60 0.22 0.68 2.22
CA ILE A 60 0.91 0.78 0.94
C ILE A 60 -0.13 0.91 -0.17
N ARG A 61 -0.16 2.06 -0.84
CA ARG A 61 -1.15 2.44 -1.84
C ARG A 61 -0.51 2.72 -3.20
N PRO A 62 -1.22 2.50 -4.32
CA PRO A 62 -0.75 2.87 -5.65
C PRO A 62 -0.56 4.38 -5.79
N ARG A 63 0.34 4.79 -6.70
CA ARG A 63 0.45 6.18 -7.16
C ARG A 63 -0.49 6.36 -8.36
N SER A 64 -1.35 7.38 -8.33
CA SER A 64 -2.38 7.60 -9.36
C SER A 64 -1.79 7.73 -10.77
N GLY A 65 -0.64 8.40 -10.91
CA GLY A 65 0.05 8.53 -12.19
C GLY A 65 0.50 7.20 -12.78
N LEU A 66 1.05 6.30 -11.95
CA LEU A 66 1.45 4.95 -12.40
C LEU A 66 0.24 4.09 -12.77
N ALA A 67 -0.83 4.17 -11.99
CA ALA A 67 -2.06 3.44 -12.26
C ALA A 67 -2.70 3.88 -13.58
N LEU A 68 -2.87 5.19 -13.78
CA LEU A 68 -3.55 5.72 -14.96
C LEU A 68 -2.70 5.64 -16.24
N GLN A 69 -1.42 5.99 -16.15
CA GLN A 69 -0.58 6.15 -17.35
C GLN A 69 0.15 4.87 -17.76
N LYS A 70 0.37 3.95 -16.82
CA LYS A 70 1.19 2.75 -17.03
C LYS A 70 0.47 1.44 -16.66
N GLY A 71 -0.75 1.51 -16.11
CA GLY A 71 -1.48 0.35 -15.63
C GLY A 71 -0.78 -0.38 -14.48
N ILE A 72 0.11 0.29 -13.75
CA ILE A 72 0.85 -0.30 -12.63
C ILE A 72 0.15 0.00 -11.33
N THR A 73 -0.13 -1.05 -10.57
CA THR A 73 -0.77 -0.93 -9.26
C THR A 73 -0.10 -1.85 -8.24
N VAL A 74 -0.46 -1.66 -6.98
CA VAL A 74 -0.09 -2.56 -5.87
C VAL A 74 -1.18 -3.62 -5.77
N LEU A 75 -0.82 -4.90 -5.97
CA LEU A 75 -1.78 -5.99 -6.13
C LEU A 75 -2.64 -6.19 -4.88
N ASN A 76 -2.03 -6.09 -3.69
CA ASN A 76 -2.72 -6.22 -2.40
C ASN A 76 -3.18 -4.86 -1.85
N SER A 77 -3.42 -3.85 -2.70
CA SER A 77 -3.78 -2.51 -2.25
C SER A 77 -5.13 -2.44 -1.50
N PRO A 78 -5.22 -1.70 -0.37
CA PRO A 78 -4.09 -1.17 0.38
C PRO A 78 -3.32 -2.31 1.07
N GLY A 79 -2.00 -2.37 0.90
CA GLY A 79 -1.17 -3.34 1.60
C GLY A 79 -0.96 -2.92 3.04
N THR A 80 -1.18 -3.82 4.00
CA THR A 80 -1.03 -3.52 5.43
C THR A 80 0.36 -3.91 5.94
N ILE A 81 1.00 -2.98 6.66
CA ILE A 81 2.19 -3.22 7.47
C ILE A 81 1.81 -3.05 8.94
N ASP A 82 1.88 -4.15 9.69
CA ASP A 82 1.50 -4.23 11.10
C ASP A 82 2.52 -3.57 12.04
N ALA A 83 2.06 -3.21 13.24
CA ALA A 83 2.88 -2.57 14.29
C ALA A 83 4.02 -3.45 14.83
N ASP A 84 3.88 -4.77 14.76
CA ASP A 84 4.88 -5.75 15.18
C ASP A 84 5.77 -6.24 14.02
N TYR A 85 5.51 -5.82 12.78
CA TYR A 85 6.34 -6.16 11.64
C TYR A 85 7.69 -5.43 11.70
N ARG A 86 8.79 -6.19 11.57
CA ARG A 86 10.16 -5.66 11.51
C ARG A 86 10.95 -6.16 10.30
N GLY A 87 10.26 -6.80 9.35
CA GLY A 87 10.88 -7.18 8.08
C GLY A 87 10.97 -6.00 7.12
N GLU A 88 11.50 -6.27 5.93
CA GLU A 88 11.60 -5.27 4.87
C GLU A 88 10.22 -4.97 4.29
N ILE A 89 9.89 -3.69 4.11
CA ILE A 89 8.70 -3.30 3.34
C ILE A 89 8.92 -3.70 1.87
N GLY A 90 8.24 -4.76 1.46
CA GLY A 90 8.17 -5.18 0.05
C GLY A 90 6.86 -4.73 -0.60
N VAL A 91 6.93 -4.34 -1.88
CA VAL A 91 5.77 -3.85 -2.64
C VAL A 91 5.41 -4.85 -3.73
N ILE A 92 4.23 -5.45 -3.67
CA ILE A 92 3.76 -6.38 -4.69
C ILE A 92 3.18 -5.57 -5.87
N LEU A 93 4.03 -5.23 -6.83
CA LEU A 93 3.57 -4.56 -8.05
C LEU A 93 2.98 -5.56 -9.02
N VAL A 94 1.90 -5.16 -9.69
CA VAL A 94 1.28 -5.89 -10.79
C VAL A 94 1.10 -4.94 -11.98
N ASN A 95 1.36 -5.46 -13.18
CA ASN A 95 1.11 -4.74 -14.42
C ASN A 95 -0.22 -5.18 -15.03
N LEU A 96 -1.20 -4.29 -15.03
CA LEU A 96 -2.53 -4.51 -15.62
C LEU A 96 -2.68 -3.89 -17.02
N SER A 97 -1.60 -3.32 -17.56
CA SER A 97 -1.56 -2.82 -18.94
C SER A 97 -1.20 -3.92 -19.95
N SER A 98 -1.28 -3.57 -21.23
CA SER A 98 -0.83 -4.41 -22.35
C SER A 98 0.64 -4.21 -22.72
N GLU A 99 1.36 -3.29 -22.07
CA GLU A 99 2.76 -2.97 -22.37
C GLU A 99 3.67 -3.45 -21.23
N ALA A 100 4.91 -3.83 -21.56
CA ALA A 100 5.89 -4.14 -20.52
C ALA A 100 6.30 -2.87 -19.75
N TYR A 101 6.50 -2.98 -18.44
CA TYR A 101 6.95 -1.88 -17.60
C TYR A 101 8.25 -2.25 -16.89
N THR A 102 9.25 -1.38 -16.98
CA THR A 102 10.55 -1.57 -16.34
C THR A 102 10.62 -0.73 -15.07
N VAL A 103 10.77 -1.40 -13.92
CA VAL A 103 11.07 -0.78 -12.63
C VAL A 103 12.58 -0.65 -12.49
N ARG A 104 13.07 0.55 -12.21
CA ARG A 104 14.49 0.83 -11.97
C ARG A 104 14.73 1.15 -10.51
N ASN A 105 15.97 0.94 -10.07
CA ASN A 105 16.39 1.35 -8.74
C ASN A 105 16.13 2.86 -8.52
N GLY A 106 15.55 3.22 -7.37
CA GLY A 106 15.20 4.60 -7.03
C GLY A 106 13.88 5.12 -7.60
N ASP A 107 13.19 4.36 -8.46
CA ASP A 107 11.86 4.73 -8.98
C ASP A 107 10.85 4.81 -7.84
N ARG A 108 9.99 5.84 -7.86
CA ARG A 108 8.90 5.98 -6.89
C ARG A 108 7.73 5.09 -7.31
N ILE A 109 7.55 3.95 -6.65
CA ILE A 109 6.68 2.87 -7.11
C ILE A 109 5.31 2.81 -6.42
N CYS A 110 5.23 3.28 -5.18
CA CYS A 110 4.00 3.33 -4.40
C CYS A 110 4.07 4.51 -3.41
N GLN A 111 3.02 4.68 -2.59
CA GLN A 111 3.02 5.63 -1.50
C GLN A 111 2.56 4.96 -0.20
N MET A 112 3.10 5.39 0.92
CA MET A 112 2.78 4.90 2.26
C MET A 112 1.98 5.94 3.03
N VAL A 113 0.86 5.52 3.64
CA VAL A 113 0.04 6.35 4.55
C VAL A 113 0.04 5.69 5.92
N ILE A 114 0.30 6.45 6.99
CA ILE A 114 0.15 5.93 8.36
C ILE A 114 -1.29 6.21 8.82
N ALA A 115 -2.03 5.16 9.17
CA ALA A 115 -3.44 5.25 9.52
C ALA A 115 -3.72 4.62 10.89
N PRO A 116 -4.58 5.22 11.73
CA PRO A 116 -5.04 4.57 12.95
C PRO A 116 -5.98 3.40 12.62
N HIS A 117 -5.94 2.34 13.42
CA HIS A 117 -6.88 1.23 13.37
C HIS A 117 -7.39 0.87 14.77
N ALA A 118 -8.52 0.18 14.84
CA ALA A 118 -9.05 -0.35 16.09
C ALA A 118 -8.84 -1.87 16.14
N GLN A 119 -8.45 -2.37 17.31
CA GLN A 119 -8.57 -3.79 17.63
C GLN A 119 -9.92 -4.02 18.30
N VAL A 120 -10.65 -5.05 17.87
CA VAL A 120 -12.01 -5.34 18.34
C VAL A 120 -12.05 -6.68 19.07
N GLU A 121 -12.98 -6.80 20.01
CA GLU A 121 -13.37 -8.07 20.61
C GLU A 121 -14.70 -8.52 20.02
N TRP A 122 -14.80 -9.81 19.68
CA TRP A 122 -16.02 -10.37 19.11
C TRP A 122 -17.00 -10.77 20.21
N GLN A 123 -18.25 -10.33 20.10
CA GLN A 123 -19.36 -10.78 20.95
C GLN A 123 -20.35 -11.60 20.08
N PRO A 124 -20.39 -12.94 20.21
CA PRO A 124 -21.34 -13.77 19.47
C PRO A 124 -22.80 -13.41 19.81
N ALA A 125 -23.67 -13.39 18.81
CA ALA A 125 -25.10 -13.09 18.97
C ALA A 125 -25.95 -13.97 18.05
N GLU A 126 -27.17 -14.31 18.50
CA GLU A 126 -28.13 -15.09 17.69
C GLU A 126 -28.80 -14.23 16.61
N GLN A 127 -28.94 -12.92 16.84
CA GLN A 127 -29.58 -11.97 15.94
C GLN A 127 -28.88 -10.60 16.01
N LEU A 128 -28.93 -9.86 14.90
CA LEU A 128 -28.45 -8.47 14.81
C LEU A 128 -29.65 -7.50 14.84
N GLU A 129 -29.41 -6.27 15.29
CA GLU A 129 -30.41 -5.20 15.23
C GLU A 129 -30.76 -4.84 13.77
N GLN A 130 -32.01 -4.43 13.54
CA GLN A 130 -32.46 -3.98 12.23
C GLN A 130 -31.96 -2.56 11.95
N THR A 131 -31.48 -2.33 10.72
CA THR A 131 -31.09 -0.99 10.24
C THR A 131 -31.82 -0.69 8.94
N ALA A 132 -31.90 0.59 8.57
CA ALA A 132 -32.50 1.02 7.31
C ALA A 132 -31.85 0.39 6.06
N ARG A 133 -30.55 0.02 6.14
CA ARG A 133 -29.84 -0.68 5.06
C ARG A 133 -30.09 -2.18 5.07
N GLY A 134 -30.26 -2.79 6.25
CA GLY A 134 -30.47 -4.23 6.42
C GLY A 134 -29.41 -5.06 5.68
N GLY A 135 -29.84 -6.09 4.94
CA GLY A 135 -28.99 -6.93 4.10
C GLY A 135 -28.58 -6.35 2.74
N GLY A 136 -28.83 -5.07 2.46
CA GLY A 136 -28.54 -4.44 1.17
C GLY A 136 -27.03 -4.22 0.89
N GLY A 137 -26.51 -4.85 -0.17
CA GLY A 137 -25.12 -4.74 -0.63
C GLY A 137 -25.00 -4.73 -2.16
N PHE A 138 -23.78 -4.56 -2.69
CA PHE A 138 -23.45 -4.69 -4.13
C PHE A 138 -24.31 -3.83 -5.08
N GLY A 139 -24.28 -2.50 -4.91
CA GLY A 139 -25.03 -1.58 -5.79
C GLY A 139 -26.52 -1.43 -5.44
N HIS A 140 -26.91 -1.76 -4.21
CA HIS A 140 -28.31 -1.70 -3.75
C HIS A 140 -28.97 -0.31 -3.83
N THR A 141 -28.19 0.77 -4.03
CA THR A 141 -28.69 2.15 -4.16
C THR A 141 -28.77 2.67 -5.60
N GLY A 142 -28.34 1.92 -6.63
CA GLY A 142 -28.45 2.40 -8.01
C GLY A 142 -27.66 1.62 -9.06
N LYS A 143 -28.19 1.63 -10.29
CA LYS A 143 -27.55 1.19 -11.53
C LYS A 143 -27.34 2.43 -12.40
N ASN A 144 -26.16 3.04 -12.34
CA ASN A 144 -25.71 3.97 -13.38
C ASN A 144 -24.35 3.50 -13.87
#